data_AF-D4MHW1-F1
#
_entry.id   AF-D4MHW1-F1
#
_cell.length_a   1.000
_cell.length_b   1.000
_cell.length_c   1.000
_cell.angle_alpha   90.00
_cell.angle_beta   90.00
_cell.angle_gamma   90.00
#
_symmetry.space_group_name_H-M   'P 1'
#
loop_
_entity.id
_entity.type
_entity.pdbx_description
1 polymer ?
#
loop_
_entity_poly.entity_id
_entity_poly.type
_entity_poly.pdbx_seq_one_letter_code
_entity_poly.pdbx_strand_id
1 'polypeptide(L)' 'MTIERAVDNAIASTEMEGFTITEKHRELIMKLMKKEITLDKAIKELNKKNG' A
#
# COMPACT_ATOMS: atom_id res chain seq x y z
N MET A 1 1.37 -18.43 -4.30
CA MET A 1 1.64 -17.22 -3.50
C MET A 1 0.36 -16.39 -3.52
N THR A 2 -0.22 -16.05 -2.36
CA THR A 2 -1.42 -15.19 -2.31
C THR A 2 -1.03 -13.73 -2.42
N ILE A 3 -1.96 -12.87 -2.82
CA ILE A 3 -1.69 -11.44 -2.90
C ILE A 3 -1.38 -10.90 -1.49
N GLU A 4 -2.13 -11.35 -0.50
CA GLU A 4 -1.95 -10.99 0.92
C GLU A 4 -0.52 -11.29 1.37
N ARG A 5 0.00 -12.50 1.08
CA ARG A 5 1.39 -12.83 1.43
C ARG A 5 2.42 -11.98 0.69
N ALA A 6 2.18 -11.65 -0.57
CA ALA A 6 3.10 -10.78 -1.32
C ALA A 6 3.14 -9.37 -0.73
N VAL A 7 1.97 -8.84 -0.34
CA VAL A 7 1.84 -7.53 0.32
C VAL A 7 2.50 -7.54 1.70
N ASP A 8 2.20 -8.54 2.54
CA ASP A 8 2.76 -8.63 3.89
C ASP A 8 4.30 -8.74 3.84
N ASN A 9 4.85 -9.52 2.90
CA ASN A 9 6.30 -9.61 2.69
C ASN A 9 6.93 -8.27 2.29
N ALA A 10 6.29 -7.52 1.38
CA ALA A 10 6.79 -6.23 0.92
C ALA A 10 6.71 -5.16 2.02
N ILE A 11 5.67 -5.20 2.85
CA ILE A 11 5.53 -4.34 4.03
C ILE A 11 6.65 -4.65 5.02
N ALA A 12 6.84 -5.92 5.36
CA ALA A 12 7.86 -6.34 6.31
C ALA A 12 9.28 -5.94 5.87
N SER A 13 9.63 -6.10 4.59
CA SER A 13 10.96 -5.68 4.11
C SER A 13 11.12 -4.16 4.15
N THR A 14 10.05 -3.40 3.91
CA THR A 14 10.07 -1.93 3.95
C THR A 14 10.19 -1.42 5.40
N GLU A 15 9.51 -2.08 6.35
CA GLU A 15 9.64 -1.76 7.79
C GLU A 15 11.03 -2.11 8.35
N MET A 16 11.66 -3.17 7.85
CA MET A 16 13.04 -3.51 8.20
C MET A 16 14.05 -2.44 7.77
N GLU A 17 13.75 -1.67 6.72
CA GLU A 17 14.54 -0.52 6.28
C GLU A 17 14.27 0.74 7.13
N GLY A 18 13.39 0.66 8.13
CA GLY A 18 13.07 1.75 9.05
C GLY A 18 11.94 2.66 8.57
N PHE A 19 11.23 2.30 7.50
CA PHE A 19 10.06 3.05 7.05
C PHE A 19 8.80 2.64 7.82
N THR A 20 7.91 3.60 8.08
CA THR A 20 6.61 3.31 8.68
C THR A 20 5.55 3.11 7.59
N ILE A 21 4.92 1.94 7.59
CA ILE A 21 3.75 1.66 6.76
C ILE A 21 2.49 1.86 7.60
N THR A 22 1.59 2.74 7.15
CA THR A 22 0.31 2.97 7.83
C THR A 22 -0.75 1.99 7.32
N GLU A 23 -1.83 1.80 8.07
CA GLU A 23 -2.97 0.98 7.62
C GLU A 23 -3.54 1.51 6.29
N LYS A 24 -3.58 2.84 6.10
CA LYS A 24 -3.99 3.46 4.83
C LYS A 24 -3.08 3.04 3.67
N HIS A 25 -1.77 2.90 3.88
CA HIS A 25 -0.86 2.39 2.85
C HIS A 25 -1.20 0.94 2.50
N ARG A 26 -1.40 0.10 3.51
CA ARG A 26 -1.77 -1.31 3.33
C ARG A 26 -3.08 -1.47 2.55
N GLU A 27 -4.11 -0.71 2.90
CA GLU A 27 -5.40 -0.73 2.18
C GLU A 27 -5.25 -0.34 0.71
N LEU A 28 -4.48 0.73 0.42
CA LEU A 28 -4.29 1.20 -0.95
C LEU A 28 -3.49 0.19 -1.79
N ILE A 29 -2.46 -0.41 -1.22
CA ILE A 29 -1.69 -1.48 -1.87
C ILE A 29 -2.60 -2.68 -2.17
N MET A 30 -3.44 -3.08 -1.22
CA MET A 30 -4.36 -4.20 -1.39
C MET A 30 -5.39 -3.94 -2.51
N LYS A 31 -6.01 -2.75 -2.52
CA LYS A 31 -6.93 -2.32 -3.59
C LYS A 31 -6.25 -2.29 -4.95
N LEU A 32 -4.99 -1.83 -5.01
CA LEU A 32 -4.20 -1.80 -6.25
C LEU A 32 -3.93 -3.22 -6.76
N MET A 33 -3.49 -4.13 -5.89
CA MET A 33 -3.17 -5.51 -6.27
C MET A 33 -4.39 -6.33 -6.68
N LYS A 34 -5.57 -6.02 -6.12
CA LYS A 34 -6.87 -6.57 -6.54
C LYS A 34 -7.45 -5.91 -7.80
N LYS A 35 -6.75 -4.93 -8.39
CA LYS A 35 -7.21 -4.13 -9.55
C LYS A 35 -8.51 -3.36 -9.31
N GLU A 36 -8.82 -3.04 -8.05
CA GLU A 36 -9.98 -2.22 -7.67
C GLU A 36 -9.73 -0.72 -7.89
N ILE A 37 -8.46 -0.32 -7.91
CA ILE A 37 -8.01 1.04 -8.22
C ILE A 37 -6.81 1.03 -9.17
N THR A 38 -6.58 2.14 -9.86
CA THR A 38 -5.36 2.37 -10.64
C THR A 38 -4.25 2.95 -9.77
N LEU A 39 -3.00 2.86 -10.24
CA LEU A 39 -1.85 3.47 -9.59
C LEU A 39 -2.04 4.99 -9.41
N ASP A 40 -2.53 5.67 -10.44
CA ASP A 40 -2.82 7.12 -10.39
C ASP A 40 -3.81 7.49 -9.27
N LYS A 41 -4.84 6.65 -9.06
CA LYS A 41 -5.82 6.87 -7.99
C LYS A 41 -5.19 6.64 -6.62
N ALA A 42 -4.37 5.60 -6.47
CA ALA A 42 -3.64 5.33 -5.22
C ALA A 42 -2.71 6.51 -4.85
N ILE A 43 -1.93 7.02 -5.81
CA ILE A 43 -1.03 8.17 -5.61
C ILE A 43 -1.82 9.43 -5.24
N LYS A 44 -2.95 9.69 -5.90
CA LYS A 44 -3.83 10.82 -5.55
C LYS A 44 -4.35 10.70 -4.10
N GLU A 45 -4.75 9.52 -3.66
CA GLU A 45 -5.22 9.31 -2.27
C GLU A 45 -4.10 9.47 -1.22
N LEU A 46 -2.85 9.13 -1.56
CA LEU A 46 -1.69 9.38 -0.71
C LEU A 46 -1.36 10.88 -0.63
N ASN A 47 -1.45 11.59 -1.76
CA ASN A 47 -1.10 13.01 -1.87
C ASN A 47 -2.21 13.97 -1.43
N LYS A 48 -3.42 13.47 -1.16
CA LYS A 48 -4.44 14.24 -0.42
C LYS A 48 -3.91 14.51 0.98
N LYS A 49 -3.20 15.63 1.13
CA LYS A 49 -3.00 16.26 2.44
C LYS A 49 -4.38 16.50 3.01
N ASN A 50 -4.57 16.11 4.28
CA ASN A 50 -5.71 16.59 5.06
C ASN A 50 -5.74 18.11 4.89
N GLY A 51 -6.76 18.60 4.20
CA GLY A 51 -7.02 20.04 4.09
C GLY A 51 -7.30 20.63 5.45
#